data_AF-A0A3B8N5E4-F1
#
_entry.id   AF-A0A3B8N5E4-F1
#
_cell.length_a   1.000
_cell.length_b   1.000
_cell.length_c   1.000
_cell.angle_alpha   90.00
_cell.angle_beta   90.00
_cell.angle_gamma   90.00
#
_symmetry.space_group_name_H-M   'P 1'
#
loop_
_entity.id
_entity.type
_entity.pdbx_description
1 polymer ?
#
loop_
_entity_poly.entity_id
_entity_poly.type
_entity_poly.pdbx_seq_one_letter_code
_entity_poly.pdbx_strand_id
1 'polypeptide(L)'
;MGVSEELKPGYELCIEAHKCWIEGRVLDTIELMERALEFFQQHQAYKEMANILDFLGDVYHMRGNIEKALRCYKACLDVCETGEDEFSVAVILEKIIHIYRTKKEYDKMLPYLYRNLEIGEKYRDAHRAARSLVGIGDVYRLQNNFEAAKEAYSLAYKIYKGMGAGELAEKVKEGLELLEKEQANLNSED
;
A
#
# COMPACT_ATOMS: atom_id res chain seq x y z
N MET A 1 -29.67 -1.74 8.77
CA MET A 1 -29.24 -2.86 7.91
C MET A 1 -28.64 -3.89 8.85
N GLY A 2 -29.41 -4.91 9.21
CA GLY A 2 -28.98 -5.94 10.15
C GLY A 2 -27.86 -6.77 9.53
N VAL A 3 -26.86 -7.09 10.33
CA VAL A 3 -25.86 -8.10 10.01
C VAL A 3 -26.60 -9.38 9.57
N SER A 4 -26.20 -10.00 8.46
CA SER A 4 -26.76 -11.30 8.06
C SER A 4 -26.62 -12.26 9.23
N GLU A 5 -27.73 -12.88 9.66
CA GLU A 5 -27.76 -13.76 10.84
C GLU A 5 -26.77 -14.93 10.71
N GLU A 6 -26.46 -15.31 9.47
CA GLU A 6 -25.47 -16.31 9.08
C GLU A 6 -24.04 -15.94 9.46
N LEU A 7 -23.70 -14.65 9.46
CA LEU A 7 -22.35 -14.17 9.75
C LEU A 7 -22.10 -13.90 11.23
N LYS A 8 -23.14 -13.99 12.07
CA LYS A 8 -23.08 -13.68 13.50
C LYS A 8 -21.93 -14.39 14.24
N PRO A 9 -21.63 -15.69 14.02
CA PRO A 9 -20.52 -16.34 14.71
C PRO A 9 -19.15 -15.71 14.41
N GLY A 10 -18.92 -15.28 13.16
CA GLY A 10 -17.70 -14.57 12.77
C GLY A 10 -17.57 -13.23 13.49
N TYR A 11 -18.65 -12.46 13.61
CA TYR A 11 -18.63 -11.19 14.34
C TYR A 11 -18.46 -11.38 15.85
N GLU A 12 -18.99 -12.45 16.44
CA GLU A 12 -18.75 -12.78 17.85
C GLU A 12 -17.26 -12.99 18.14
N LEU A 13 -16.55 -13.71 17.26
CA LEU A 13 -15.10 -13.86 17.33
C LEU A 13 -14.37 -12.51 17.25
N CYS A 14 -14.78 -11.63 16.34
CA CYS A 14 -14.20 -10.28 16.22
C CYS A 14 -14.43 -9.43 17.48
N ILE A 15 -15.62 -9.51 18.09
CA ILE A 15 -15.96 -8.80 19.33
C ILE A 15 -15.09 -9.30 20.48
N GLU A 16 -14.90 -10.61 20.60
CA GLU A 16 -14.02 -11.19 21.61
C GLU A 16 -12.56 -10.79 21.38
N ALA A 17 -12.09 -10.85 20.14
CA ALA A 17 -10.74 -10.44 19.76
C ALA A 17 -10.46 -8.96 20.12
N HIS A 18 -11.46 -8.09 19.93
CA HIS A 18 -11.38 -6.68 20.32
C HIS A 18 -11.29 -6.49 21.84
N LYS A 19 -12.00 -7.30 22.63
CA LYS A 19 -11.87 -7.28 24.11
C LYS A 19 -10.45 -7.68 24.52
N CYS A 20 -9.94 -8.79 23.97
CA CYS A 20 -8.56 -9.23 24.20
C CYS A 20 -7.54 -8.13 23.83
N TRP A 21 -7.81 -7.38 22.76
CA TRP A 21 -6.94 -6.30 22.31
C TRP A 21 -6.87 -5.15 23.33
N ILE A 22 -8.02 -4.70 23.83
CA ILE A 22 -8.10 -3.65 24.87
C ILE A 22 -7.38 -4.08 26.15
N GLU A 23 -7.42 -5.37 26.48
CA GLU A 23 -6.73 -5.96 27.63
C GLU A 23 -5.23 -6.19 27.41
N GLY A 24 -4.72 -5.92 26.20
CA GLY A 24 -3.32 -6.15 25.84
C GLY A 24 -2.97 -7.62 25.58
N ARG A 25 -3.96 -8.52 25.50
CA ARG A 25 -3.81 -9.94 25.18
C ARG A 25 -3.65 -10.14 23.68
N VAL A 26 -2.53 -9.65 23.14
CA VAL A 26 -2.29 -9.57 21.68
C VAL A 26 -2.24 -10.95 21.01
N LEU A 27 -1.74 -11.99 21.68
CA LEU A 27 -1.71 -13.34 21.11
C LEU A 27 -3.13 -13.92 20.97
N ASP A 28 -3.95 -13.79 22.00
CA ASP A 28 -5.36 -14.21 21.98
C ASP A 28 -6.14 -13.45 20.90
N THR A 29 -5.88 -12.14 20.73
CA THR A 29 -6.47 -11.35 19.63
C THR A 29 -6.11 -11.92 18.27
N ILE A 30 -4.84 -12.26 18.02
CA ILE A 30 -4.40 -12.81 16.74
C ILE A 30 -5.10 -14.15 16.48
N GLU A 31 -5.13 -15.05 17.47
CA GLU A 31 -5.78 -16.36 17.34
C GLU A 31 -7.28 -16.23 17.02
N LEU A 32 -7.99 -15.35 17.74
CA LEU A 32 -9.42 -15.11 17.50
C LEU A 32 -9.68 -14.48 16.12
N MET A 33 -8.82 -13.58 15.67
CA MET A 33 -8.90 -13.00 14.33
C MET A 33 -8.61 -14.01 13.23
N GLU A 34 -7.63 -14.91 13.42
CA GLU A 34 -7.35 -15.99 12.47
C GLU A 34 -8.55 -16.96 12.36
N ARG A 35 -9.19 -17.31 13.48
CA ARG A 35 -10.43 -18.10 13.48
C ARG A 35 -11.60 -17.38 12.81
N ALA A 36 -11.73 -16.07 13.03
CA ALA A 36 -12.76 -15.27 12.37
C ALA A 36 -12.53 -15.21 10.86
N LEU A 37 -11.28 -15.08 10.43
CA LEU A 37 -10.91 -15.10 9.01
C LEU A 37 -11.30 -16.42 8.34
N GLU A 38 -10.99 -17.56 8.96
CA GLU A 38 -11.40 -18.88 8.46
C GLU A 38 -12.92 -18.99 8.30
N PHE A 39 -13.68 -18.49 9.28
CA PHE A 39 -15.14 -18.47 9.24
C PHE A 39 -15.66 -17.62 8.06
N PHE A 40 -15.17 -16.39 7.92
CA PHE A 40 -15.59 -15.50 6.83
C PHE A 40 -15.16 -16.00 5.46
N GLN A 41 -14.04 -16.71 5.37
CA GLN A 41 -13.61 -17.39 4.14
C GLN A 41 -14.59 -18.48 3.70
N GLN A 42 -15.12 -19.28 4.63
CA GLN A 42 -16.13 -20.31 4.32
C GLN A 42 -17.43 -19.70 3.78
N HIS A 43 -17.75 -18.47 4.16
CA HIS A 43 -18.96 -17.75 3.76
C HIS A 43 -18.72 -16.74 2.62
N GLN A 44 -17.51 -16.70 2.05
CA GLN A 44 -17.11 -15.74 0.99
C GLN A 44 -17.41 -14.28 1.37
N ALA A 45 -17.26 -13.95 2.65
CA ALA A 45 -17.50 -12.61 3.19
C ALA A 45 -16.25 -11.74 2.98
N TYR A 46 -16.00 -11.35 1.73
CA TYR A 46 -14.76 -10.68 1.30
C TYR A 46 -14.45 -9.41 2.09
N LYS A 47 -15.47 -8.60 2.41
CA LYS A 47 -15.29 -7.37 3.17
C LYS A 47 -14.76 -7.64 4.59
N GLU A 48 -15.33 -8.62 5.27
CA GLU A 48 -14.92 -9.03 6.61
C GLU A 48 -13.52 -9.65 6.58
N MET A 49 -13.23 -10.50 5.59
CA MET A 49 -11.89 -11.06 5.37
C MET A 49 -10.84 -9.96 5.19
N ALA A 50 -11.11 -8.96 4.34
CA ALA A 50 -10.19 -7.85 4.10
C ALA A 50 -9.91 -7.06 5.39
N ASN A 51 -10.93 -6.72 6.16
CA ASN A 51 -10.77 -5.99 7.43
C ASN A 51 -9.89 -6.75 8.43
N ILE A 52 -10.08 -8.08 8.53
CA ILE A 52 -9.28 -8.91 9.43
C ILE A 52 -7.84 -9.02 8.93
N LEU A 53 -7.63 -9.23 7.64
CA LEU A 53 -6.29 -9.33 7.06
C LEU A 53 -5.51 -8.02 7.19
N ASP A 54 -6.16 -6.87 6.99
CA ASP A 54 -5.56 -5.56 7.23
C ASP A 54 -5.16 -5.39 8.70
N PHE A 55 -6.08 -5.72 9.63
CA PHE A 55 -5.82 -5.66 11.06
C PHE A 55 -4.66 -6.56 11.49
N LEU A 56 -4.64 -7.83 11.05
CA LEU A 56 -3.54 -8.75 11.34
C LEU A 56 -2.23 -8.24 10.75
N GLY A 57 -2.26 -7.65 9.55
CA GLY A 57 -1.12 -7.00 8.93
C GLY A 57 -0.55 -5.87 9.81
N ASP A 58 -1.41 -4.98 10.29
CA ASP A 58 -1.02 -3.88 11.19
C ASP A 58 -0.43 -4.40 12.50
N VAL A 59 -1.06 -5.42 13.11
CA VAL A 59 -0.58 -6.04 14.35
C VAL A 59 0.80 -6.67 14.15
N TYR A 60 1.01 -7.43 13.08
CA TYR A 60 2.31 -8.01 12.78
C TYR A 60 3.36 -6.95 12.48
N HIS A 61 3.00 -5.87 11.78
CA HIS A 61 3.88 -4.75 11.48
C HIS A 61 4.33 -4.03 12.76
N MET A 62 3.40 -3.69 13.67
CA MET A 62 3.70 -3.07 14.96
C MET A 62 4.62 -3.93 15.84
N ARG A 63 4.53 -5.26 15.72
CA ARG A 63 5.40 -6.22 16.42
C ARG A 63 6.74 -6.47 15.73
N GLY A 64 7.02 -5.77 14.64
CA GLY A 64 8.26 -5.91 13.87
C GLY A 64 8.33 -7.17 13.02
N ASN A 65 7.24 -7.95 12.89
CA ASN A 65 7.21 -9.12 12.02
C ASN A 65 6.79 -8.72 10.60
N ILE A 66 7.73 -8.09 9.90
CA ILE A 66 7.49 -7.46 8.59
C ILE A 66 7.06 -8.50 7.54
N GLU A 67 7.63 -9.70 7.57
CA GLU A 67 7.30 -10.77 6.62
C GLU A 67 5.88 -11.29 6.81
N LYS A 68 5.41 -11.44 8.06
CA LYS A 68 4.00 -11.78 8.32
C LYS A 68 3.07 -10.66 7.91
N ALA A 69 3.41 -9.41 8.25
CA ALA A 69 2.61 -8.24 7.86
C ALA A 69 2.41 -8.17 6.34
N LEU A 70 3.51 -8.32 5.59
CA LEU A 70 3.47 -8.30 4.12
C LEU A 70 2.63 -9.44 3.54
N ARG A 71 2.65 -10.64 4.15
CA ARG A 71 1.76 -11.75 3.76
C ARG A 71 0.30 -11.40 3.98
N CYS A 72 -0.04 -10.85 5.15
CA CYS A 72 -1.41 -10.43 5.46
C CYS A 72 -1.90 -9.34 4.50
N TYR A 73 -1.10 -8.32 4.22
CA TYR A 73 -1.47 -7.27 3.27
C TYR A 73 -1.63 -7.78 1.84
N LYS A 74 -0.77 -8.69 1.37
CA LYS A 74 -0.95 -9.28 0.03
C LYS A 74 -2.22 -10.12 -0.06
N ALA A 75 -2.50 -10.94 0.95
CA ALA A 75 -3.76 -11.67 1.01
C ALA A 75 -4.97 -10.72 1.07
N CYS A 76 -4.85 -9.61 1.80
CA CYS A 76 -5.89 -8.56 1.84
C CYS A 76 -6.10 -7.94 0.46
N LEU A 77 -5.01 -7.63 -0.26
CA LEU A 77 -5.07 -7.10 -1.62
C LEU A 77 -5.84 -8.05 -2.55
N ASP A 78 -5.50 -9.34 -2.54
CA ASP A 78 -6.16 -10.36 -3.38
C ASP A 78 -7.68 -10.46 -3.06
N VAL A 79 -8.04 -10.39 -1.77
CA VAL A 79 -9.44 -10.39 -1.31
C VAL A 79 -10.17 -9.12 -1.77
N CYS A 80 -9.57 -7.95 -1.63
CA CYS A 80 -10.16 -6.68 -2.05
C CYS A 80 -10.35 -6.62 -3.58
N GLU A 81 -9.39 -7.14 -4.35
CA GLU A 81 -9.53 -7.22 -5.81
C GLU A 81 -10.65 -8.19 -6.20
N THR A 82 -10.76 -9.34 -5.53
CA THR A 82 -11.86 -10.29 -5.75
C THR A 82 -13.23 -9.71 -5.38
N GLY A 83 -13.28 -8.93 -4.30
CA GLY A 83 -14.49 -8.24 -3.84
C GLY A 83 -14.80 -6.92 -4.56
N GLU A 84 -14.02 -6.56 -5.59
CA GLU A 84 -14.14 -5.32 -6.36
C GLU A 84 -14.11 -4.02 -5.50
N ASP A 85 -13.44 -4.06 -4.34
CA ASP A 85 -13.30 -2.92 -3.43
C ASP A 85 -12.02 -2.12 -3.74
N GLU A 86 -12.09 -1.29 -4.78
CA GLU A 86 -10.94 -0.49 -5.22
C GLU A 86 -10.47 0.55 -4.18
N PHE A 87 -11.34 0.97 -3.26
CA PHE A 87 -10.93 1.86 -2.16
C PHE A 87 -9.99 1.11 -1.20
N SER A 88 -10.38 -0.09 -0.78
CA SER A 88 -9.56 -0.92 0.10
C SER A 88 -8.28 -1.39 -0.60
N VAL A 89 -8.34 -1.73 -1.90
CA VAL A 89 -7.15 -1.99 -2.72
C VAL A 89 -6.17 -0.83 -2.62
N ALA A 90 -6.62 0.41 -2.83
CA ALA A 90 -5.77 1.59 -2.79
C ALA A 90 -5.05 1.73 -1.44
N VAL A 91 -5.76 1.56 -0.32
CA VAL A 91 -5.19 1.63 1.04
C VAL A 91 -4.13 0.56 1.27
N ILE A 92 -4.43 -0.68 0.90
CA ILE A 92 -3.51 -1.82 1.11
C ILE A 92 -2.25 -1.69 0.25
N LEU A 93 -2.38 -1.20 -0.99
CA LEU A 93 -1.22 -0.90 -1.84
C LEU A 93 -0.26 0.08 -1.15
N GLU A 94 -0.77 1.11 -0.48
CA GLU A 94 0.09 2.07 0.25
C GLU A 94 0.90 1.40 1.36
N LYS A 95 0.29 0.46 2.10
CA LYS A 95 0.96 -0.31 3.16
C LYS A 95 2.06 -1.20 2.60
N ILE A 96 1.79 -1.88 1.48
CA ILE A 96 2.78 -2.74 0.80
C ILE A 96 3.93 -1.90 0.24
N ILE A 97 3.62 -0.78 -0.43
CA ILE A 97 4.61 0.17 -0.96
C ILE A 97 5.50 0.71 0.18
N HIS A 98 4.90 1.07 1.31
CA HIS A 98 5.64 1.53 2.48
C HIS A 98 6.65 0.48 2.99
N ILE A 99 6.22 -0.78 3.12
CA ILE A 99 7.11 -1.87 3.55
C ILE A 99 8.28 -2.03 2.57
N TYR A 100 8.02 -2.14 1.26
CA TYR A 100 9.10 -2.35 0.30
C TYR A 100 10.05 -1.15 0.21
N ARG A 101 9.53 0.08 0.34
CA ARG A 101 10.36 1.28 0.43
C ARG A 101 11.29 1.23 1.64
N THR A 102 10.78 0.86 2.82
CA THR A 102 11.58 0.74 4.04
C THR A 102 12.63 -0.38 3.93
N LYS A 103 12.29 -1.48 3.27
CA LYS A 103 13.23 -2.58 2.98
C LYS A 103 14.20 -2.28 1.81
N LYS A 104 14.04 -1.16 1.11
CA LYS A 104 14.78 -0.82 -0.11
C LYS A 104 14.65 -1.88 -1.22
N GLU A 105 13.53 -2.61 -1.24
CA GLU A 105 13.23 -3.64 -2.24
C GLU A 105 12.43 -3.03 -3.41
N TYR A 106 13.08 -2.11 -4.12
CA TYR A 106 12.46 -1.25 -5.13
C TYR A 106 11.86 -2.02 -6.31
N ASP A 107 12.51 -3.09 -6.77
CA ASP A 107 12.01 -3.94 -7.86
C ASP A 107 10.66 -4.58 -7.52
N LYS A 108 10.46 -4.98 -6.25
CA LYS A 108 9.20 -5.57 -5.78
C LYS A 108 8.12 -4.52 -5.56
N MET A 109 8.49 -3.26 -5.35
CA MET A 109 7.56 -2.15 -5.11
C MET A 109 6.89 -1.67 -6.40
N LEU A 110 7.61 -1.71 -7.53
CA LEU A 110 7.19 -1.15 -8.81
C LEU A 110 5.79 -1.58 -9.30
N PRO A 111 5.40 -2.87 -9.28
CA PRO A 111 4.05 -3.27 -9.70
C PRO A 111 2.95 -2.64 -8.84
N TYR A 112 3.18 -2.50 -7.54
CA TYR A 112 2.20 -1.88 -6.63
C TYR A 112 2.08 -0.37 -6.86
N LEU A 113 3.17 0.30 -7.23
CA LEU A 113 3.12 1.72 -7.60
C LEU A 113 2.32 1.94 -8.89
N TYR A 114 2.51 1.09 -9.91
CA TYR A 114 1.72 1.18 -11.14
C TYR A 114 0.24 0.92 -10.89
N ARG A 115 -0.10 -0.09 -10.07
CA ARG A 115 -1.50 -0.33 -9.70
C ARG A 115 -2.10 0.87 -8.94
N ASN A 116 -1.34 1.50 -8.05
CA ASN A 116 -1.80 2.68 -7.31
C ASN A 116 -1.96 3.92 -8.22
N LEU A 117 -1.09 4.06 -9.23
CA LEU A 117 -1.22 5.09 -10.28
C LEU A 117 -2.51 4.88 -11.09
N GLU A 118 -2.77 3.66 -11.55
CA GLU A 118 -3.98 3.31 -12.33
C GLU A 118 -5.26 3.68 -11.57
N ILE A 119 -5.33 3.34 -10.28
CA ILE A 119 -6.45 3.73 -9.41
C ILE A 119 -6.55 5.26 -9.30
N GLY A 120 -5.42 5.94 -9.10
CA GLY A 120 -5.36 7.40 -9.05
C GLY A 120 -5.91 8.06 -10.31
N GLU A 121 -5.55 7.55 -11.49
CA GLU A 121 -6.03 8.04 -12.78
C GLU A 121 -7.51 7.74 -12.97
N LYS A 122 -7.95 6.52 -12.70
CA LYS A 122 -9.35 6.08 -12.82
C LYS A 122 -10.30 6.96 -12.01
N TYR A 123 -9.92 7.28 -10.78
CA TYR A 123 -10.75 8.08 -9.87
C TYR A 123 -10.41 9.58 -9.86
N ARG A 124 -9.50 10.03 -10.73
CA ARG A 124 -9.01 11.42 -10.77
C ARG A 124 -8.45 11.90 -9.43
N ASP A 125 -7.88 10.99 -8.64
CA ASP A 125 -7.09 11.30 -7.45
C ASP A 125 -5.69 11.71 -7.89
N ALA A 126 -5.58 12.99 -8.23
CA ALA A 126 -4.34 13.60 -8.70
C ALA A 126 -3.20 13.46 -7.67
N HIS A 127 -3.51 13.51 -6.38
CA HIS A 127 -2.50 13.37 -5.33
C HIS A 127 -1.87 11.97 -5.33
N ARG A 128 -2.71 10.93 -5.41
CA ARG A 128 -2.29 9.52 -5.49
C ARG A 128 -1.49 9.24 -6.76
N ALA A 129 -1.98 9.72 -7.90
CA ALA A 129 -1.28 9.58 -9.18
C ALA A 129 0.13 10.21 -9.11
N ALA A 130 0.23 11.46 -8.66
CA ALA A 130 1.51 12.14 -8.52
C ALA A 130 2.46 11.44 -7.54
N ARG A 131 1.96 10.99 -6.38
CA ARG A 131 2.79 10.28 -5.39
C ARG A 131 3.30 8.94 -5.92
N SER A 132 2.49 8.24 -6.70
CA SER A 132 2.86 6.98 -7.35
C SER A 132 3.92 7.21 -8.42
N LEU A 133 3.77 8.26 -9.23
CA LEU A 133 4.76 8.69 -10.23
C LEU A 133 6.11 9.07 -9.60
N VAL A 134 6.12 9.77 -8.45
CA VAL A 134 7.36 10.02 -7.70
C VAL A 134 8.02 8.70 -7.30
N GLY A 135 7.26 7.76 -6.75
CA GLY A 135 7.79 6.45 -6.39
C GLY A 135 8.33 5.66 -7.59
N ILE A 136 7.68 5.75 -8.75
CA ILE A 136 8.14 5.11 -10.00
C ILE A 136 9.46 5.77 -10.46
N GLY A 137 9.54 7.10 -10.40
CA GLY A 137 10.77 7.83 -10.69
C GLY A 137 11.93 7.43 -9.78
N ASP A 138 11.67 7.27 -8.48
CA ASP A 138 12.67 6.80 -7.51
C ASP A 138 13.21 5.41 -7.87
N VAL A 139 12.33 4.48 -8.28
CA VAL A 139 12.72 3.12 -8.67
C VAL A 139 13.60 3.16 -9.92
N TYR A 140 13.19 3.87 -10.97
CA TYR A 140 13.96 3.94 -12.21
C TYR A 140 15.30 4.65 -12.04
N ARG A 141 15.35 5.69 -11.20
CA ARG A 141 16.59 6.37 -10.86
C ARG A 141 17.59 5.41 -10.23
N LEU A 142 17.15 4.57 -9.29
CA LEU A 142 18.01 3.57 -8.65
C LEU A 142 18.45 2.44 -9.58
N GLN A 143 17.72 2.22 -10.68
CA GLN A 143 18.10 1.30 -11.76
C GLN A 143 18.97 1.98 -12.83
N ASN A 144 19.40 3.23 -12.63
CA ASN A 144 20.11 4.07 -13.61
C ASN A 144 19.34 4.27 -14.93
N ASN A 145 18.03 4.07 -14.93
CA ASN A 145 17.17 4.40 -16.06
C ASN A 145 16.71 5.86 -15.96
N PHE A 146 17.65 6.77 -16.23
CA PHE A 146 17.46 8.21 -16.06
C PHE A 146 16.33 8.76 -16.93
N GLU A 147 16.14 8.24 -18.14
CA GLU A 147 15.07 8.71 -19.04
C GLU A 147 13.68 8.39 -18.46
N ALA A 148 13.45 7.14 -18.03
CA ALA A 148 12.17 6.74 -17.43
C ALA A 148 11.92 7.46 -16.09
N ALA A 149 12.97 7.66 -15.29
CA ALA A 149 12.87 8.43 -14.05
C ALA A 149 12.48 9.90 -14.31
N LYS A 150 13.10 10.53 -15.31
CA LYS A 150 12.84 11.92 -15.70
C LYS A 150 11.40 12.09 -16.17
N GLU A 151 10.89 11.15 -16.98
CA GLU A 151 9.51 11.16 -17.42
C GLU A 151 8.53 11.10 -16.25
N ALA A 152 8.72 10.12 -15.34
CA ALA A 152 7.86 9.93 -14.18
C ALA A 152 7.84 11.16 -13.25
N TYR A 153 9.02 11.70 -12.89
CA TYR A 153 9.10 12.91 -12.09
C TYR A 153 8.52 14.14 -12.80
N SER A 154 8.72 14.28 -14.11
CA SER A 154 8.16 15.40 -14.88
C SER A 154 6.63 15.40 -14.88
N LEU A 155 6.02 14.21 -14.99
CA LEU A 155 4.57 14.05 -14.88
C LEU A 155 4.09 14.38 -13.46
N ALA A 156 4.74 13.85 -12.42
CA ALA A 156 4.40 14.17 -11.03
C ALA A 156 4.49 15.67 -10.73
N TYR A 157 5.53 16.35 -11.21
CA TYR A 157 5.71 17.79 -11.05
C TYR A 157 4.58 18.59 -11.70
N LYS A 158 4.20 18.23 -12.94
CA LYS A 158 3.08 18.89 -13.63
C LYS A 158 1.78 18.74 -12.84
N ILE A 159 1.51 17.56 -12.29
CA ILE A 159 0.31 17.31 -11.48
C ILE A 159 0.35 18.15 -10.19
N TYR A 160 1.41 18.07 -9.39
CA TYR A 160 1.50 18.84 -8.14
C TYR A 160 1.45 20.35 -8.37
N LYS A 161 2.10 20.85 -9.42
CA LYS A 161 2.00 22.25 -9.82
C LYS A 161 0.58 22.64 -10.20
N GLY A 162 -0.11 21.80 -10.99
CA GLY A 162 -1.51 22.03 -11.37
C GLY A 162 -2.48 22.02 -10.19
N MET A 163 -2.18 21.25 -9.14
CA MET A 163 -2.95 21.21 -7.89
C MET A 163 -2.66 22.40 -6.96
N GLY A 164 -1.65 23.23 -7.25
CA GLY A 164 -1.17 24.26 -6.32
C GLY A 164 -0.38 23.73 -5.11
N ALA A 165 0.06 22.46 -5.16
CA ALA A 165 0.86 21.83 -4.11
C ALA A 165 2.35 22.22 -4.23
N GLY A 166 2.66 23.50 -3.97
CA GLY A 166 3.99 24.09 -4.20
C GLY A 166 5.15 23.36 -3.50
N GLU A 167 4.98 22.96 -2.24
CA GLU A 167 6.02 22.22 -1.49
C GLU A 167 6.31 20.85 -2.12
N LEU A 168 5.26 20.13 -2.55
CA LEU A 168 5.43 18.83 -3.19
C LEU A 168 6.04 18.99 -4.59
N ALA A 169 5.63 20.01 -5.34
CA ALA A 169 6.22 20.33 -6.64
C ALA A 169 7.72 20.64 -6.51
N GLU A 170 8.13 21.41 -5.49
CA GLU A 170 9.56 21.72 -5.28
C GLU A 170 10.36 20.47 -4.93
N LYS A 171 9.85 19.57 -4.08
CA LYS A 171 10.50 18.28 -3.78
C LYS A 171 10.71 17.43 -5.04
N VAL A 172 9.73 17.39 -5.95
CA VAL A 172 9.89 16.66 -7.22
C VAL A 172 10.90 17.33 -8.14
N LYS A 173 10.95 18.67 -8.14
CA LYS A 173 11.93 19.44 -8.90
C LYS A 173 13.36 19.21 -8.39
N GLU A 174 13.56 19.17 -7.07
CA GLU A 174 14.85 18.77 -6.46
C GLU A 174 15.25 17.35 -6.90
N GLY A 175 14.30 16.42 -6.97
CA GLY A 175 14.52 15.07 -7.50
C GLY A 175 14.96 15.05 -8.97
N LEU A 176 14.38 15.89 -9.83
CA LEU A 176 14.81 16.07 -11.22
C LEU A 176 16.23 16.65 -11.32
N GLU A 177 16.57 17.64 -10.50
CA GLU A 177 17.91 18.23 -10.49
C GLU A 177 18.97 17.24 -9.99
N LEU A 178 18.63 16.41 -9.00
CA LEU A 178 19.49 15.32 -8.55
C LEU A 178 19.74 14.31 -9.67
N LEU A 179 18.69 13.93 -10.39
CA LEU A 179 18.75 12.98 -11.50
C LEU A 179 19.72 13.44 -12.59
N GLU A 180 19.70 14.72 -12.97
CA GLU A 180 20.60 15.29 -13.98
C GLU A 180 22.06 15.28 -13.52
N LYS A 181 22.32 15.53 -12.23
CA LYS A 181 23.67 15.43 -11.66
C LYS A 181 24.17 13.99 -11.64
N GLU A 182 23.33 13.04 -11.25
CA GLU A 182 23.68 11.61 -11.23
C GLU A 182 24.02 11.11 -12.66
N GLN A 183 23.20 11.47 -13.66
CA GLN A 183 23.44 11.12 -15.06
C GLN A 183 24.73 11.76 -15.61
N ALA A 184 24.99 13.03 -15.29
CA ALA A 184 26.20 13.72 -15.72
C ALA A 184 27.48 13.11 -15.12
N ASN A 185 27.44 12.70 -13.85
CA ASN A 185 28.57 12.04 -13.19
C ASN A 185 28.88 10.68 -13.83
N LEU A 186 27.85 9.86 -14.09
CA LEU A 186 28.01 8.57 -14.76
C LEU A 186 28.65 8.72 -16.15
N ASN A 187 28.19 9.69 -16.95
CA ASN A 187 28.77 9.97 -18.27
C ASN A 187 30.20 10.53 -18.22
N SER A 188 30.70 10.94 -17.04
CA SER A 188 32.06 11.46 -16.85
C SER A 188 33.05 10.41 -16.33
N GLU A 189 32.55 9.25 -15.90
CA GLU A 189 33.35 8.11 -15.42
C GLU A 189 33.62 7.07 -16.52
N ASP A 190 32.97 7.19 -17.68
CA ASP A 190 33.16 6.41 -18.92
C ASP A 190 34.12 7.11 -19.92
#